data_AF-A0A946Q7N5-F1
#
_entry.id   AF-A0A946Q7N5-F1
#
_cell.length_a   1.000
_cell.length_b   1.000
_cell.length_c   1.000
_cell.angle_alpha   90.00
_cell.angle_beta   90.00
_cell.angle_gamma   90.00
#
_symmetry.space_group_name_H-M   'P 1'
#
loop_
_entity.id
_entity.type
_entity.pdbx_description
1 polymer ?
#
loop_
_entity_poly.entity_id
_entity_poly.type
_entity_poly.pdbx_seq_one_letter_code
_entity_poly.pdbx_strand_id
1 'polypeptide(L)'
;MPTVVEWLPDSLLPLWEVSTQFPILQAAIVASVFYAFALVVRLVIFRSLVRLSAMTSSLVDDHILQHMRKPVFVTVMYFGLSLAVTTAQLPFGTQLIVKLLLSLIVVSWMLAVLRIS
;
A
#
# COMPACT_ATOMS: atom_id res chain seq x y z
N MET A 1 -16.31 8.83 20.51
CA MET A 1 -16.49 8.93 19.05
C MET A 1 -17.08 7.63 18.58
N PRO A 2 -18.10 7.62 17.70
CA PRO A 2 -18.73 6.39 17.24
C PRO A 2 -17.67 5.44 16.68
N THR A 3 -17.64 4.22 17.19
CA THR A 3 -16.74 3.17 16.70
C THR A 3 -17.23 2.68 15.35
N VAL A 4 -16.30 2.34 14.42
CA VAL A 4 -16.61 1.84 13.06
C VAL A 4 -17.62 0.68 13.06
N VAL A 5 -17.72 -0.03 14.19
CA VAL A 5 -18.69 -1.09 14.48
C VAL A 5 -20.14 -0.64 14.33
N GLU A 6 -20.48 0.60 14.70
CA GLU A 6 -21.85 1.13 14.62
C GLU A 6 -22.34 1.34 13.19
N TRP A 7 -21.43 1.33 12.21
CA TRP A 7 -21.74 1.53 10.79
C TRP A 7 -21.74 0.21 10.02
N LEU A 8 -21.43 -0.91 10.69
CA LEU A 8 -21.48 -2.24 10.07
C LEU A 8 -22.93 -2.77 10.10
N PRO A 9 -23.45 -3.30 8.98
CA PRO A 9 -24.72 -4.00 8.97
C PRO A 9 -24.66 -5.23 9.88
N ASP A 10 -25.80 -5.60 10.48
CA ASP A 10 -25.91 -6.67 11.49
C ASP A 10 -25.33 -8.02 11.01
N SER A 11 -25.35 -8.27 9.69
CA SER A 11 -24.80 -9.49 9.07
C SER A 11 -23.27 -9.57 9.11
N LEU A 12 -22.56 -8.45 9.27
CA LEU A 12 -21.09 -8.40 9.30
C LEU A 12 -20.53 -8.34 10.72
N LEU A 13 -21.36 -8.10 11.73
CA LEU A 13 -20.95 -8.09 13.14
C LEU A 13 -20.30 -9.41 13.60
N PRO A 14 -20.83 -10.61 13.25
CA PRO A 14 -20.23 -11.87 13.68
C PRO A 14 -18.84 -12.08 13.06
N LEU A 15 -18.66 -11.67 11.80
CA LEU A 15 -17.37 -11.73 11.11
C LEU A 15 -16.37 -10.74 11.74
N TRP A 16 -16.84 -9.58 12.19
CA TRP A 16 -16.03 -8.59 12.88
C TRP A 16 -15.54 -9.08 14.24
N GLU A 17 -16.40 -9.73 15.02
CA GLU A 17 -16.04 -10.32 16.33
C GLU A 17 -15.06 -11.48 16.23
N VAL A 18 -15.19 -12.35 15.21
CA VAL A 18 -14.19 -13.41 14.98
C VAL A 18 -12.84 -12.83 14.57
N SER A 19 -12.86 -11.76 13.79
CA SER A 19 -11.65 -11.03 13.37
C SER A 19 -10.87 -10.48 14.58
N THR A 20 -11.54 -9.89 15.58
CA THR A 20 -10.87 -9.32 16.76
C THR A 20 -10.21 -10.36 17.66
N GLN A 21 -10.65 -11.62 17.60
CA GLN A 21 -10.04 -12.72 18.35
C GLN A 21 -8.73 -13.22 17.72
N PHE A 22 -8.49 -12.95 16.44
CA PHE A 22 -7.30 -13.41 15.72
C PHE A 22 -6.54 -12.21 15.08
N PRO A 23 -5.62 -11.56 15.82
CA PRO A 23 -4.85 -10.41 15.32
C PRO A 23 -4.09 -10.69 14.01
N ILE A 24 -3.63 -11.92 13.82
CA ILE A 24 -2.96 -12.36 12.59
C ILE A 24 -3.93 -12.37 11.40
N LEU A 25 -5.19 -12.75 11.61
CA LEU A 25 -6.22 -12.71 10.57
C LEU A 25 -6.53 -11.27 10.16
N GLN A 26 -6.64 -10.36 11.13
CA GLN A 26 -6.79 -8.93 10.83
C GLN A 26 -5.61 -8.38 10.04
N ALA A 27 -4.39 -8.72 10.43
CA ALA A 27 -3.18 -8.33 9.71
C ALA A 27 -3.21 -8.85 8.25
N ALA A 28 -3.64 -10.09 8.04
CA ALA A 28 -3.78 -10.66 6.71
C ALA A 28 -4.83 -9.94 5.85
N ILE A 29 -5.96 -9.53 6.45
CA ILE A 29 -7.00 -8.74 5.78
C ILE A 29 -6.43 -7.37 5.39
N VAL A 30 -5.78 -6.66 6.32
CA VAL A 30 -5.16 -5.35 6.06
C VAL A 30 -4.14 -5.46 4.93
N ALA A 31 -3.24 -6.46 4.99
CA ALA A 31 -2.25 -6.68 3.94
C ALA A 31 -2.90 -6.96 2.58
N SER A 32 -3.97 -7.75 2.55
CA SER A 32 -4.70 -8.08 1.31
C SER A 32 -5.40 -6.86 0.71
N VAL A 33 -6.04 -6.02 1.54
CA VAL A 33 -6.69 -4.77 1.10
C VAL A 33 -5.65 -3.81 0.50
N PHE A 34 -4.52 -3.61 1.17
CA PHE A 34 -3.47 -2.74 0.66
C PHE A 34 -2.78 -3.32 -0.58
N TYR A 35 -2.65 -4.64 -0.68
CA TYR A 35 -2.15 -5.29 -1.88
C TYR A 35 -3.08 -5.05 -3.07
N ALA A 36 -4.40 -5.25 -2.89
CA ALA A 36 -5.39 -4.94 -3.91
C ALA A 36 -5.35 -3.45 -4.30
N PHE A 37 -5.26 -2.56 -3.31
CA PHE A 37 -5.14 -1.12 -3.56
C PHE A 37 -3.85 -0.78 -4.32
N ALA A 38 -2.72 -1.38 -4.00
CA ALA A 38 -1.46 -1.21 -4.71
C ALA A 38 -1.57 -1.65 -6.18
N LEU A 39 -2.30 -2.75 -6.46
CA LEU A 39 -2.60 -3.19 -7.84
C LEU A 39 -3.46 -2.17 -8.58
N VAL A 40 -4.48 -1.61 -7.94
CA VAL A 40 -5.31 -0.54 -8.52
C VAL A 40 -4.46 0.68 -8.85
N VAL A 41 -3.63 1.15 -7.92
CA VAL A 41 -2.71 2.27 -8.14
C VAL A 41 -1.77 1.97 -9.32
N ARG A 42 -1.21 0.77 -9.38
CA ARG A 42 -0.33 0.33 -10.49
C ARG A 42 -1.06 0.36 -11.84
N LEU A 43 -2.32 -0.02 -11.87
CA LEU A 43 -3.17 -0.05 -13.07
C LEU A 43 -3.54 1.38 -13.51
N VAL A 44 -3.90 2.25 -12.56
CA VAL A 44 -4.21 3.66 -12.83
C VAL A 44 -2.99 4.38 -13.38
N ILE A 45 -1.82 4.24 -12.77
CA ILE A 45 -0.57 4.87 -13.27
C ILE A 45 -0.24 4.39 -14.69
N PHE A 46 -0.39 3.09 -14.96
CA PHE A 46 -0.16 2.55 -16.30
C PHE A 46 -1.14 3.10 -17.33
N ARG A 47 -2.43 3.19 -16.99
CA ARG A 47 -3.43 3.81 -17.88
C ARG A 47 -3.14 5.29 -18.13
N SER A 48 -2.72 6.03 -17.10
CA SER A 48 -2.35 7.44 -17.23
C SER A 48 -1.16 7.61 -18.17
N LEU A 49 -0.13 6.77 -18.06
CA LEU A 49 1.02 6.73 -18.98
C LEU A 49 0.58 6.52 -20.44
N VAL A 50 -0.25 5.50 -20.71
CA VAL A 50 -0.75 5.23 -22.07
C VAL A 50 -1.56 6.40 -22.62
N ARG A 51 -2.39 7.02 -21.76
CA ARG A 51 -3.24 8.15 -22.16
C ARG A 51 -2.43 9.42 -22.42
N LEU A 52 -1.42 9.71 -21.60
CA LEU A 52 -0.55 10.88 -21.76
C LEU A 52 0.34 10.74 -22.99
N SER A 53 0.89 9.55 -23.23
CA SER A 53 1.63 9.23 -24.45
C SER A 53 0.79 9.38 -25.72
N ALA A 54 -0.52 9.11 -25.64
CA ALA A 54 -1.46 9.33 -26.74
C ALA A 54 -1.90 10.80 -26.91
N MET A 55 -1.76 11.64 -25.87
CA MET A 55 -2.22 13.04 -25.86
C MET A 55 -1.08 14.06 -25.99
N THR A 56 0.17 13.68 -25.78
CA THR A 56 1.32 14.60 -25.77
C THR A 56 2.56 14.00 -26.44
N SER A 57 3.37 14.80 -27.13
CA SER A 57 4.64 14.36 -27.73
C SER A 57 5.85 14.56 -26.79
N SER A 58 5.62 14.75 -25.49
CA SER A 58 6.67 15.01 -24.49
C SER A 58 7.26 13.68 -24.01
N LEU A 59 8.38 13.28 -24.63
CA LEU A 59 9.14 12.07 -24.24
C LEU A 59 9.67 12.15 -22.79
N VAL A 60 9.82 13.36 -22.24
CA VAL A 60 10.36 13.60 -20.90
C VAL A 60 9.36 13.21 -19.81
N ASP A 61 8.06 13.49 -19.98
CA ASP A 61 7.03 13.17 -18.99
C ASP A 61 6.78 11.65 -18.88
N ASP A 62 6.81 10.96 -20.03
CA ASP A 62 6.65 9.51 -20.07
C ASP A 62 7.80 8.78 -19.36
N HIS A 63 9.03 9.29 -19.49
CA HIS A 63 10.20 8.69 -18.84
C HIS A 63 10.13 8.80 -17.31
N ILE A 64 9.79 9.98 -16.79
CA ILE A 64 9.64 10.21 -15.34
C ILE A 64 8.53 9.31 -14.77
N LEU A 65 7.37 9.27 -15.42
CA LEU A 65 6.24 8.46 -14.97
C LEU A 65 6.55 6.95 -14.98
N GLN A 66 7.33 6.47 -15.95
CA GLN A 66 7.78 5.08 -15.98
C GLN A 66 8.65 4.72 -14.77
N HIS A 67 9.58 5.61 -14.39
CA HIS A 67 10.46 5.40 -13.24
C HIS A 67 9.75 5.60 -11.89
N MET A 68 8.70 6.41 -11.82
CA MET A 68 7.86 6.60 -10.62
C MET A 68 6.87 5.46 -10.35
N ARG A 69 6.50 4.66 -11.35
CA ARG A 69 5.52 3.57 -11.17
C ARG A 69 5.94 2.55 -10.08
N LYS A 70 7.22 2.18 -10.07
CA LYS A 70 7.77 1.20 -9.12
C LYS A 70 7.78 1.73 -7.68
N PRO A 71 8.36 2.90 -7.36
CA PRO A 71 8.38 3.41 -5.98
C PRO A 71 6.98 3.73 -5.43
N VAL A 72 6.03 4.15 -6.27
CA VAL A 72 4.65 4.36 -5.81
C VAL A 72 4.00 3.04 -5.38
N PHE A 73 4.12 1.97 -6.18
CA PHE A 73 3.62 0.65 -5.80
C PHE A 73 4.28 0.15 -4.50
N VAL A 74 5.59 0.28 -4.41
CA VAL A 74 6.38 -0.13 -3.24
C VAL A 74 5.95 0.63 -1.97
N THR A 75 5.67 1.93 -2.10
CA THR A 75 5.17 2.77 -1.00
C THR A 75 3.85 2.25 -0.47
N VAL A 76 2.86 2.05 -1.35
CA VAL A 76 1.53 1.56 -0.95
C VAL A 76 1.63 0.18 -0.30
N MET A 77 2.45 -0.70 -0.88
CA MET A 77 2.61 -2.07 -0.38
C MET A 77 3.30 -2.11 0.99
N TYR A 78 4.43 -1.44 1.17
CA TYR A 78 5.17 -1.46 2.43
C TYR A 78 4.50 -0.63 3.53
N PHE A 79 3.76 0.41 3.16
CA PHE A 79 2.87 1.10 4.11
C PHE A 79 1.71 0.21 4.56
N GLY A 80 1.10 -0.52 3.63
CA GLY A 80 0.08 -1.51 3.99
C GLY A 80 0.60 -2.64 4.89
N LEU A 81 1.80 -3.13 4.60
CA LEU A 81 2.48 -4.12 5.44
C LEU A 81 2.87 -3.56 6.81
N SER A 82 3.28 -2.29 6.91
CA SER A 82 3.59 -1.69 8.22
C SER A 82 2.33 -1.59 9.09
N LEU A 83 1.19 -1.22 8.50
CA LEU A 83 -0.10 -1.27 9.16
C LEU A 83 -0.47 -2.70 9.57
N ALA A 84 -0.38 -3.67 8.65
CA ALA A 84 -0.67 -5.07 8.96
C ALA A 84 0.18 -5.60 10.14
N VAL A 85 1.47 -5.28 10.17
CA VAL A 85 2.38 -5.66 11.26
C VAL A 85 1.97 -5.01 12.59
N THR A 86 1.51 -3.75 12.57
CA THR A 86 0.98 -3.11 13.78
C THR A 86 -0.33 -3.75 14.26
N THR A 87 -1.19 -4.17 13.33
CA THR A 87 -2.45 -4.86 13.62
C THR A 87 -2.22 -6.29 14.12
N ALA A 88 -1.15 -6.95 13.69
CA ALA A 88 -0.80 -8.30 14.13
C ALA A 88 -0.45 -8.39 15.62
N GLN A 89 -0.19 -7.26 16.29
CA GLN A 89 0.16 -7.19 17.72
C GLN A 89 1.26 -8.19 18.11
N LEU A 90 2.32 -8.29 17.29
CA LEU A 90 3.41 -9.23 17.53
C LEU A 90 4.06 -8.99 18.91
N PRO A 91 4.44 -10.06 19.63
CA PRO A 91 4.97 -9.96 20.99
C PRO A 91 6.32 -9.22 21.07
N PHE A 92 7.07 -9.20 19.96
CA PHE A 92 8.32 -8.46 19.82
C PHE A 92 8.58 -8.10 18.36
N GLY A 93 9.45 -7.11 18.13
CA GLY A 93 9.96 -6.79 16.78
C GLY A 93 9.06 -5.93 15.89
N THR A 94 7.83 -5.62 16.28
CA THR A 94 6.88 -4.78 15.51
C THR A 94 7.50 -3.46 15.05
N GLN A 95 8.08 -2.70 15.98
CA GLN A 95 8.70 -1.40 15.66
C GLN A 95 9.91 -1.54 14.73
N LEU A 96 10.71 -2.59 14.90
CA LEU A 96 11.87 -2.86 14.05
C LEU A 96 11.40 -3.15 12.61
N ILE A 97 10.42 -4.04 12.46
CA ILE A 97 9.86 -4.41 11.15
C ILE A 97 9.26 -3.18 10.47
N VAL A 98 8.45 -2.39 11.19
CA VAL A 98 7.86 -1.15 10.63
C VAL A 98 8.94 -0.18 10.18
N LYS A 99 9.98 0.07 10.98
CA LYS A 99 11.09 0.96 10.61
C LYS A 99 11.84 0.44 9.38
N LEU A 100 12.07 -0.87 9.29
CA LEU A 100 12.68 -1.50 8.12
C LEU A 100 11.81 -1.32 6.86
N LEU A 101 10.51 -1.56 6.95
CA LEU A 101 9.57 -1.37 5.84
C LEU A 101 9.55 0.09 5.36
N LEU A 102 9.50 1.05 6.28
CA LEU A 102 9.56 2.47 5.94
C LEU A 102 10.91 2.85 5.30
N SER A 103 12.01 2.29 5.80
CA SER A 103 13.33 2.49 5.19
C SER A 103 13.36 2.00 3.73
N LEU A 104 12.78 0.83 3.45
CA LEU A 104 12.68 0.30 2.08
C LEU A 104 11.88 1.21 1.15
N ILE A 105 10.87 1.92 1.68
CA ILE A 105 10.15 2.95 0.92
C ILE A 105 11.11 4.07 0.52
N VAL A 106 11.85 4.62 1.48
CA VAL A 106 12.82 5.72 1.21
C VAL A 106 13.88 5.27 0.21
N VAL A 107 14.45 4.07 0.38
CA VAL A 107 15.43 3.49 -0.56
C VAL A 107 14.82 3.34 -1.96
N SER A 108 13.56 2.90 -2.06
CA SER A 108 12.89 2.79 -3.35
C SER A 108 12.77 4.13 -4.07
N TRP A 109 12.53 5.23 -3.34
CA TRP A 109 12.47 6.57 -3.91
C TRP A 109 13.86 7.09 -4.30
N MET A 110 14.87 6.87 -3.47
CA MET A 110 16.27 7.21 -3.80
C MET A 110 16.70 6.54 -5.11
N LEU A 111 16.44 5.24 -5.26
CA LEU A 111 16.77 4.49 -6.47
C LEU A 111 15.98 4.95 -7.70
N ALA A 112 14.75 5.43 -7.51
CA ALA A 112 13.95 5.95 -8.61
C ALA A 112 14.50 7.28 -9.11
N VAL A 113 14.85 8.20 -8.20
CA VAL A 113 15.46 9.49 -8.54
C VAL A 113 16.78 9.29 -9.29
N LEU A 114 17.66 8.42 -8.79
CA LEU A 114 18.95 8.10 -9.45
C LEU A 114 18.81 7.51 -10.86
N ARG A 115 17.64 6.98 -11.22
CA ARG A 115 17.37 6.45 -12.57
C ARG A 115 16.76 7.49 -13.51
N ILE A 116 16.24 8.58 -12.95
CA ILE A 116 15.65 9.70 -13.71
C ILE A 116 16.73 10.73 -14.05
N SER A 117 17.72 10.91 -13.17
CA SER A 117 18.90 11.78 -13.34
C SER A 117 19.85 11.28 -14.43
#